data_AF-A0A267T930-F1
#
_entry.id   AF-A0A267T930-F1
#
_cell.length_a   1.000
_cell.length_b   1.000
_cell.length_c   1.000
_cell.angle_alpha   90.00
_cell.angle_beta   90.00
_cell.angle_gamma   90.00
#
_symmetry.space_group_name_H-M   'P 1'
#
loop_
_entity.id
_entity.type
_entity.pdbx_description
1 polymer ?
#
loop_
_entity_poly.entity_id
_entity_poly.type
_entity_poly.pdbx_seq_one_letter_code
_entity_poly.pdbx_strand_id
1 'polypeptide(L)'
;MIQMTNYMGEGAYIVVSIVDAKGVYNKTLYILGADKKWYPDLKEWHKAFSKKPTNLSAITGASVTGGDRSVVVLEIDSDKINTSYKIRFESAVEDKPYHVKDLEIPLTTEALAGKNEGSGYIRYVRFNPM
;
A
#
# COMPACT_ATOMS: atom_id res chain seq x y z
N MET A 1 8.29 -6.08 2.81
CA MET A 1 8.51 -5.42 4.12
C MET A 1 8.28 -3.93 3.95
N ILE A 2 7.46 -3.34 4.83
CA ILE A 2 7.10 -1.92 4.85
C ILE A 2 7.64 -1.35 6.16
N GLN A 3 8.52 -0.36 6.08
CA GLN A 3 9.07 0.34 7.23
C GLN A 3 8.36 1.68 7.38
N MET A 4 7.84 1.96 8.58
CA MET A 4 7.22 3.23 8.89
C MET A 4 8.26 4.28 9.30
N THR A 5 7.95 5.53 9.03
CA THR A 5 8.62 6.69 9.61
C THR A 5 8.32 6.75 11.09
N ASN A 6 9.22 7.35 11.87
CA ASN A 6 9.00 7.52 13.30
C ASN A 6 8.08 8.73 13.50
N TYR A 7 6.79 8.47 13.69
CA TYR A 7 5.80 9.49 14.00
C TYR A 7 5.02 9.09 15.26
N MET A 8 4.56 10.08 16.02
CA MET A 8 3.71 9.86 17.18
C MET A 8 2.24 9.90 16.76
N GLY A 9 1.45 8.93 17.20
CA GLY A 9 0.02 8.84 16.93
C GLY A 9 -0.45 7.39 16.79
N GLU A 10 -1.65 7.24 16.26
CA GLU A 10 -2.28 5.95 15.97
C GLU A 10 -1.60 5.20 14.82
N GLY A 11 -1.94 3.92 14.67
CA GLY A 11 -1.43 3.10 13.58
C GLY A 11 -1.83 3.62 12.20
N ALA A 12 -0.88 3.65 11.27
CA ALA A 12 -1.17 3.95 9.89
C ALA A 12 -1.95 2.81 9.24
N TYR A 13 -3.00 3.21 8.54
CA TYR A 13 -3.72 2.43 7.56
C TYR A 13 -2.98 2.52 6.24
N ILE A 14 -2.54 1.39 5.72
CA ILE A 14 -1.79 1.35 4.47
C ILE A 14 -2.51 0.42 3.50
N VAL A 15 -2.89 0.92 2.34
CA VAL A 15 -3.40 0.07 1.27
C VAL A 15 -2.38 -0.05 0.15
N VAL A 16 -2.16 -1.29 -0.26
CA VAL A 16 -1.26 -1.68 -1.35
C VAL A 16 -2.15 -2.07 -2.52
N SER A 17 -2.08 -1.31 -3.60
CA SER A 17 -2.86 -1.55 -4.81
C SER A 17 -1.98 -1.56 -6.05
N ILE A 18 -2.37 -2.35 -7.05
CA ILE A 18 -1.82 -2.26 -8.41
C ILE A 18 -2.58 -1.17 -9.16
N VAL A 19 -1.83 -0.25 -9.75
CA VAL A 19 -2.34 0.77 -10.67
C VAL A 19 -1.64 0.62 -12.02
N ASP A 20 -2.32 0.96 -13.11
CA ASP A 20 -1.70 0.99 -14.44
C ASP A 20 -0.79 2.21 -14.63
N ALA A 21 -0.14 2.33 -15.80
CA ALA A 21 0.69 3.50 -16.12
C ALA A 21 -0.09 4.82 -16.15
N LYS A 22 -1.41 4.77 -16.34
CA LYS A 22 -2.30 5.94 -16.29
C LYS A 22 -2.74 6.26 -14.86
N GLY A 23 -2.34 5.46 -13.87
CA GLY A 23 -2.71 5.61 -12.46
C GLY A 23 -4.10 5.09 -12.12
N VAL A 24 -4.71 4.30 -13.00
CA VAL A 24 -6.03 3.68 -12.80
C VAL A 24 -5.89 2.47 -11.90
N TYR A 25 -6.73 2.38 -10.86
CA TYR A 25 -6.79 1.22 -9.97
C TYR A 25 -7.17 -0.04 -10.72
N ASN A 26 -6.34 -1.07 -10.55
CA ASN A 26 -6.54 -2.39 -11.15
C ASN A 26 -7.02 -3.41 -10.11
N LYS A 27 -6.26 -3.60 -9.04
CA LYS A 27 -6.52 -4.60 -7.99
C LYS A 27 -5.89 -4.18 -6.67
N THR A 28 -6.56 -4.43 -5.55
CA THR A 28 -5.98 -4.29 -4.21
C THR A 28 -5.24 -5.57 -3.84
N LEU A 29 -3.99 -5.43 -3.42
CA LEU A 29 -3.12 -6.54 -3.04
C LEU A 29 -3.16 -6.80 -1.54
N TYR A 30 -3.14 -5.73 -0.73
CA TYR A 30 -3.09 -5.86 0.72
C TYR A 30 -3.57 -4.60 1.41
N ILE A 31 -4.13 -4.74 2.61
CA ILE A 31 -4.55 -3.65 3.49
C ILE A 31 -3.97 -3.90 4.88
N LEU A 32 -3.15 -2.98 5.37
CA LEU A 32 -2.75 -2.91 6.76
C LEU A 32 -3.76 -2.00 7.46
N GLY A 33 -4.61 -2.60 8.28
CA GLY A 33 -5.76 -1.92 8.87
C GLY A 33 -6.99 -2.81 8.88
N ALA A 34 -7.21 -3.52 9.99
CA ALA A 34 -8.34 -4.42 10.14
C ALA A 34 -9.67 -3.69 10.30
N ASP A 35 -9.64 -2.45 10.78
CA ASP A 35 -10.85 -1.71 11.12
C ASP A 35 -11.38 -0.94 9.90
N LYS A 36 -12.49 -1.45 9.36
CA LYS A 36 -13.16 -0.92 8.16
C LYS A 36 -13.68 0.50 8.37
N LYS A 37 -13.83 0.97 9.61
CA LYS A 37 -14.30 2.33 9.89
C LYS A 37 -13.35 3.40 9.37
N TRP A 38 -12.07 3.07 9.19
CA TRP A 38 -11.02 3.97 8.69
C TRP A 38 -10.78 3.85 7.18
N TYR A 39 -11.45 2.94 6.49
CA TYR A 39 -11.34 2.82 5.03
C TYR A 39 -11.73 4.10 4.28
N PRO A 40 -12.74 4.88 4.72
CA PRO A 40 -13.07 6.16 4.10
C PRO A 40 -11.94 7.20 4.16
N ASP A 41 -10.97 7.08 5.07
CA ASP A 41 -9.82 7.98 5.14
C ASP A 41 -8.89 7.82 3.94
N LEU A 42 -8.81 6.61 3.40
CA LEU A 42 -8.14 6.28 2.15
C LEU A 42 -9.04 6.68 0.96
N LYS A 43 -9.30 7.98 0.81
CA LYS A 43 -10.35 8.52 -0.08
C LYS A 43 -10.25 8.02 -1.52
N GLU A 44 -9.05 7.98 -2.11
CA GLU A 44 -8.89 7.60 -3.52
C GLU A 44 -9.11 6.09 -3.71
N TRP A 45 -8.45 5.26 -2.90
CA TRP A 45 -8.69 3.82 -2.91
C TRP A 45 -10.15 3.49 -2.58
N HIS A 46 -10.73 4.07 -1.53
CA HIS A 46 -12.10 3.79 -1.13
C HIS A 46 -13.11 4.14 -2.22
N LYS A 47 -12.86 5.21 -2.98
CA LYS A 47 -13.68 5.57 -4.16
C LYS A 47 -13.56 4.55 -5.28
N ALA A 48 -12.37 3.98 -5.51
CA ALA A 48 -12.17 2.90 -6.49
C ALA A 48 -12.80 1.58 -6.02
N PHE A 49 -12.58 1.23 -4.74
CA PHE A 49 -13.12 0.05 -4.08
C PHE A 49 -14.65 0.07 -4.03
N SER A 50 -15.26 1.20 -3.71
CA SER A 50 -16.73 1.34 -3.69
C SER A 50 -17.37 1.08 -5.05
N LYS A 51 -16.65 1.30 -6.15
CA LYS A 51 -17.13 0.98 -7.50
C LYS A 51 -17.01 -0.51 -7.83
N LYS A 52 -15.98 -1.18 -7.29
CA LYS A 52 -15.69 -2.61 -7.51
C LYS A 52 -15.20 -3.23 -6.20
N PRO A 53 -16.12 -3.61 -5.29
CA PRO A 53 -15.73 -4.19 -4.03
C PRO A 53 -15.05 -5.54 -4.27
N THR A 54 -13.82 -5.67 -3.83
CA THR A 54 -13.04 -6.91 -3.84
C THR A 54 -13.06 -7.56 -2.46
N ASN A 55 -12.80 -8.86 -2.38
CA ASN A 55 -12.74 -9.52 -1.09
C ASN A 55 -11.49 -9.09 -0.32
N LEU A 56 -11.66 -8.30 0.74
CA LEU A 56 -10.55 -7.79 1.56
C LEU A 56 -10.16 -8.73 2.69
N SER A 57 -11.05 -9.64 3.09
CA SER A 57 -10.85 -10.49 4.27
C SER A 57 -9.60 -11.38 4.18
N ALA A 58 -9.17 -11.77 2.98
CA ALA A 58 -7.97 -12.58 2.77
C ALA A 58 -6.66 -11.75 2.73
N ILE A 59 -6.77 -10.43 2.55
CA ILE A 59 -5.64 -9.53 2.29
C ILE A 59 -5.56 -8.39 3.32
N THR A 60 -6.27 -8.52 4.45
CA THR A 60 -6.29 -7.53 5.51
C THR A 60 -5.41 -7.98 6.68
N GLY A 61 -4.53 -7.11 7.14
CA GLY A 61 -3.66 -7.29 8.30
C GLY A 61 -3.83 -6.17 9.33
N ALA A 62 -3.00 -6.21 10.38
CA ALA A 62 -2.97 -5.17 11.40
C ALA A 62 -2.43 -3.84 10.86
N SER A 63 -2.90 -2.73 11.42
CA SER A 63 -2.32 -1.40 11.19
C SER A 63 -0.89 -1.33 11.73
N VAL A 64 -0.09 -0.37 11.25
CA VAL A 64 1.33 -0.27 11.60
C VAL A 64 1.63 1.07 12.23
N THR A 65 2.11 1.04 13.47
CA THR A 65 2.48 2.24 14.22
C THR A 65 3.73 2.92 13.64
N GLY A 66 3.88 4.21 13.92
CA GLY A 66 5.10 4.94 13.58
C GLY A 66 6.35 4.29 14.19
N GLY A 67 7.39 4.15 13.38
CA GLY A 67 8.65 3.49 13.76
C GLY A 67 8.65 1.96 13.59
N ASP A 68 7.48 1.34 13.57
CA ASP A 68 7.36 -0.10 13.37
C ASP A 68 7.55 -0.53 11.91
N ARG A 69 7.71 -1.84 11.73
CA ARG A 69 7.78 -2.47 10.41
C ARG A 69 6.77 -3.59 10.31
N SER A 70 6.20 -3.73 9.12
CA SER A 70 5.28 -4.82 8.81
C SER A 70 5.79 -5.64 7.62
N VAL A 71 5.63 -6.95 7.71
CA VAL A 71 5.97 -7.88 6.63
C VAL A 71 4.67 -8.50 6.15
N VAL A 72 4.34 -8.21 4.90
CA VAL A 72 3.13 -8.71 4.23
C VAL A 72 3.54 -9.49 3.00
N VAL A 73 2.76 -10.52 2.68
CA VAL A 73 2.89 -11.28 1.45
C VAL A 73 1.94 -10.67 0.44
N LEU A 74 2.47 -10.30 -0.72
CA LEU A 74 1.71 -9.71 -1.81
C LEU A 74 1.64 -10.75 -2.94
N GLU A 75 0.42 -11.16 -3.27
CA GLU A 75 0.20 -12.04 -4.42
C GLU A 75 0.15 -11.21 -5.69
N ILE A 76 1.27 -11.18 -6.40
CA ILE A 76 1.42 -10.49 -7.67
C ILE A 76 1.73 -11.54 -8.74
N ASP A 77 0.85 -11.61 -9.73
CA ASP A 77 1.09 -12.47 -10.88
C ASP A 77 2.34 -11.99 -11.65
N SER A 78 3.25 -12.91 -11.94
CA SER A 78 4.54 -12.59 -12.58
C SER A 78 4.38 -12.07 -14.01
N ASP A 79 3.24 -12.35 -14.65
CA ASP A 79 2.84 -11.80 -15.95
C ASP A 79 2.61 -10.27 -15.91
N LYS A 80 2.38 -9.71 -14.71
CA LYS A 80 2.31 -8.26 -14.50
C LYS A 80 3.69 -7.64 -14.28
N ILE A 81 4.71 -8.41 -13.92
CA ILE A 81 6.06 -7.89 -13.69
C ILE A 81 6.69 -7.50 -15.05
N ASN A 82 7.44 -6.40 -15.09
CA ASN A 82 7.99 -5.78 -16.29
C ASN A 82 6.93 -5.31 -17.31
N THR A 83 5.73 -5.00 -16.81
CA THR A 83 4.70 -4.32 -17.60
C THR A 83 4.62 -2.84 -17.22
N SER A 84 3.69 -2.12 -17.83
CA SER A 84 3.37 -0.73 -17.47
C SER A 84 2.62 -0.58 -16.14
N TYR A 85 2.48 -1.63 -15.32
CA TYR A 85 1.86 -1.57 -14.00
C TYR A 85 2.81 -1.02 -12.92
N LYS A 86 2.22 -0.46 -11.87
CA LYS A 86 2.90 0.08 -10.69
C LYS A 86 2.18 -0.38 -9.43
N ILE A 87 2.93 -0.54 -8.35
CA ILE A 87 2.37 -0.72 -7.00
C ILE A 87 2.27 0.66 -6.37
N ARG A 88 1.07 1.05 -5.98
CA ARG A 88 0.82 2.26 -5.20
C ARG A 88 0.56 1.87 -3.75
N PHE A 89 1.25 2.56 -2.86
CA PHE A 89 1.03 2.54 -1.43
C PHE A 89 0.39 3.86 -1.03
N GLU A 90 -0.78 3.75 -0.45
CA GLU A 90 -1.50 4.84 0.17
C GLU A 90 -1.42 4.67 1.66
N SER A 91 -1.25 5.77 2.39
CA SER A 91 -1.23 5.76 3.84
C SER A 91 -2.15 6.83 4.40
N ALA A 92 -2.92 6.45 5.41
CA ALA A 92 -3.76 7.33 6.20
C ALA A 92 -3.50 7.03 7.67
N VAL A 93 -3.44 8.07 8.49
CA VAL A 93 -3.38 7.93 9.94
C VAL A 93 -4.58 8.70 10.48
N GLU A 94 -5.24 8.14 11.50
CA GLU A 94 -6.34 8.80 12.20
C GLU A 94 -5.92 10.22 12.64
N ASP A 95 -6.79 11.19 12.37
CA ASP A 95 -6.58 12.62 12.64
C ASP A 95 -5.33 13.25 11.98
N LYS A 96 -4.79 12.64 10.92
CA LYS A 96 -3.60 13.15 10.22
C LYS A 96 -3.75 13.22 8.68
N PRO A 97 -2.82 13.91 7.99
CA PRO A 97 -2.86 14.02 6.54
C PRO A 97 -2.84 12.67 5.81
N TYR A 98 -3.82 12.46 4.93
CA TYR A 98 -3.83 11.31 4.04
C TYR A 98 -2.84 11.50 2.88
N HIS A 99 -2.01 10.50 2.64
CA HIS A 99 -1.06 10.44 1.54
C HIS A 99 -1.49 9.43 0.48
N VAL A 100 -2.08 9.93 -0.62
CA VAL A 100 -2.53 9.13 -1.78
C VAL A 100 -1.36 8.38 -2.45
N LYS A 101 -0.20 9.02 -2.51
CA LYS A 101 0.98 8.50 -3.20
C LYS A 101 2.15 8.55 -2.26
N ASP A 102 2.00 7.89 -1.11
CA ASP A 102 3.10 7.79 -0.16
C ASP A 102 4.29 7.12 -0.84
N LEU A 103 4.03 6.03 -1.58
CA LEU A 103 5.05 5.36 -2.37
C LEU A 103 4.46 4.77 -3.66
N GLU A 104 5.14 4.97 -4.79
CA GLU A 104 4.81 4.34 -6.06
C GLU A 104 6.03 3.60 -6.60
N ILE A 105 5.88 2.31 -6.84
CA ILE A 105 6.98 1.44 -7.25
C ILE A 105 6.60 0.83 -8.59
N PRO A 106 7.38 1.06 -9.66
CA PRO A 106 7.20 0.34 -10.91
C PRO A 106 7.23 -1.16 -10.66
N LEU A 107 6.33 -1.93 -11.26
CA LEU A 107 6.32 -3.38 -11.11
C LEU A 107 7.41 -4.00 -12.00
N THR A 108 8.66 -3.61 -11.83
CA THR A 108 9.82 -4.09 -12.60
C THR A 108 10.80 -4.86 -11.72
N THR A 109 11.55 -5.79 -12.31
CA THR A 109 12.51 -6.61 -11.56
C THR A 109 13.53 -5.73 -10.80
N GLU A 110 13.97 -4.63 -11.39
CA GLU A 110 14.92 -3.69 -10.80
C GLU A 110 14.33 -2.95 -9.59
N ALA A 111 13.10 -2.44 -9.73
CA ALA A 111 12.42 -1.73 -8.65
C ALA A 111 12.06 -2.66 -7.48
N LEU A 112 11.71 -3.91 -7.77
CA LEU A 112 11.45 -4.93 -6.76
C LEU A 112 12.73 -5.41 -6.07
N ALA A 113 13.88 -5.44 -6.76
CA ALA A 113 15.18 -5.77 -6.16
C ALA A 113 15.72 -4.66 -5.25
N GLY A 114 15.24 -3.42 -5.43
CA GLY A 114 15.68 -2.24 -4.70
C GLY A 114 14.95 -1.95 -3.38
N LYS A 115 15.48 -0.95 -2.68
CA LYS A 115 14.77 -0.26 -1.58
C LYS A 115 14.08 0.96 -2.17
N ASN A 116 12.77 1.05 -1.99
CA ASN A 116 11.96 2.16 -2.49
C ASN A 116 11.56 3.06 -1.32
N GLU A 117 11.94 4.33 -1.37
CA GLU A 117 11.69 5.27 -0.28
C GLU A 117 10.32 5.93 -0.43
N GLY A 118 9.54 5.91 0.65
CA GLY A 118 8.26 6.59 0.70
C GLY A 118 8.43 8.07 1.04
N SER A 119 7.35 8.82 0.86
CA SER A 119 7.32 10.28 0.98
C SER A 119 6.47 10.79 2.14
N GLY A 120 5.63 9.93 2.72
CA GLY A 120 4.72 10.24 3.82
C GLY A 120 5.05 9.45 5.07
N TYR A 121 4.11 8.61 5.50
CA TYR A 121 4.27 7.77 6.68
C TYR A 121 5.18 6.57 6.41
N ILE A 122 5.24 6.09 5.17
CA ILE A 122 6.14 4.99 4.80
C ILE A 122 7.54 5.56 4.62
N ARG A 123 8.50 5.02 5.37
CA ARG A 123 9.91 5.39 5.23
C ARG A 123 10.50 4.71 4.00
N TYR A 124 10.33 3.39 3.90
CA TYR A 124 10.73 2.65 2.72
C TYR A 124 10.00 1.31 2.65
N VAL A 125 9.92 0.76 1.44
CA VAL A 125 9.47 -0.60 1.16
C VAL A 125 10.57 -1.38 0.48
N ARG A 126 10.74 -2.62 0.93
CA ARG A 126 11.65 -3.59 0.34
C ARG A 126 10.88 -4.85 0.01
N PHE A 127 11.00 -5.31 -1.24
CA PHE A 127 10.50 -6.61 -1.64
C PHE A 127 11.62 -7.63 -1.50
N ASN A 128 11.24 -8.82 -1.06
CA ASN A 128 12.09 -9.99 -1.12
C ASN A 128 11.33 -10.97 -2.02
N PRO A 129 11.80 -11.26 -3.24
CA PRO A 129 11.30 -12.41 -3.97
C PRO A 129 11.63 -13.65 -3.12
N MET A 130 10.61 -14.42 -2.78
CA MET A 130 10.76 -15.75 -2.17
C MET A 130 10.78 -16.81 -3.27
#